data_AF-A0A7X9BCP8-F1
#
_entry.id   AF-A0A7X9BCP8-F1
#
_cell.length_a   1.000
_cell.length_b   1.000
_cell.length_c   1.000
_cell.angle_alpha   90.00
_cell.angle_beta   90.00
_cell.angle_gamma   90.00
#
_symmetry.space_group_name_H-M   'P 1'
#
loop_
_entity.id
_entity.type
_entity.pdbx_description
1 polymer ?
#
loop_
_entity_poly.entity_id
_entity_poly.type
_entity_poly.pdbx_seq_one_letter_code
_entity_poly.pdbx_strand_id
1 'polypeptide(L)'
;MNKIPKPQIIEYGRHLRLIYALEKVPATQGSKTLAKRLSTVIGERLADYGGSAQPLTTYGRIIGSINSKSGQTIKVMYLNEKKYTLKELQSKWLEPLPQWYPEWKAKSNRKVINLSRNFTTQSSFYKYNELRINDIYRIQKFYEYDCDGFKRFLCFQLRNHLILNGVSHEDAKNQMLEFNQNFKKPLNWRVIESDTRNVERKQYQYRSETILNFIGISEEEEILLNLEGILSKNEYKRRQQISNKVCQKKRYRNENNLTKTEQKRLEEFTKIAELELQGLSLRQIAKELGKDATGLSRKINKEYNKIKYKEIKEKIRKKTSISNF
;
A
#
# COMPACT_ATOMS: atom_id res chain seq x y z
N MET A 1 -33.45 26.81 28.85
CA MET A 1 -32.14 27.32 29.36
C MET A 1 -31.03 26.42 28.88
N ASN A 2 -30.17 26.91 27.99
CA ASN A 2 -29.05 26.17 27.39
C ASN A 2 -27.98 25.87 28.46
N LYS A 3 -28.17 24.78 29.20
CA LYS A 3 -27.19 24.34 30.22
C LYS A 3 -25.99 23.68 29.52
N ILE A 4 -24.83 24.29 29.67
CA ILE A 4 -23.52 23.73 29.29
C ILE A 4 -22.80 23.21 30.54
N PRO A 5 -21.83 22.29 30.41
CA PRO A 5 -20.94 21.97 31.53
C PRO A 5 -20.18 23.23 31.96
N LYS A 6 -19.77 23.29 33.23
CA LYS A 6 -18.93 24.40 33.69
C LYS A 6 -17.51 24.21 33.14
N PRO A 7 -16.92 25.20 32.48
CA PRO A 7 -15.53 25.10 32.05
C PRO A 7 -14.59 25.08 33.26
N GLN A 8 -13.45 24.40 33.15
CA GLN A 8 -12.40 24.47 34.18
C GLN A 8 -11.49 25.68 33.97
N ILE A 9 -11.29 26.05 32.70
CA ILE A 9 -10.38 27.11 32.30
C ILE A 9 -11.08 28.00 31.26
N ILE A 10 -10.98 29.31 31.44
CA ILE A 10 -11.46 30.31 30.48
C ILE A 10 -10.26 31.11 29.99
N GLU A 11 -9.94 31.00 28.70
CA GLU A 11 -8.98 31.89 28.04
C GLU A 11 -9.75 33.06 27.44
N TYR A 12 -9.28 34.29 27.67
CA TYR A 12 -9.94 35.48 27.13
C TYR A 12 -8.93 36.54 26.65
N GLY A 13 -9.37 37.28 25.64
CA GLY A 13 -8.64 38.31 24.90
C GLY A 13 -9.61 38.85 23.85
N ARG A 14 -9.25 38.81 22.56
CA ARG A 14 -10.21 39.12 21.47
C ARG A 14 -11.37 38.11 21.36
N HIS A 15 -11.10 36.84 21.66
CA HIS A 15 -12.12 35.78 21.67
C HIS A 15 -12.09 35.09 23.02
N LEU A 16 -13.23 34.55 23.43
CA LEU A 16 -13.39 33.77 24.65
C LEU A 16 -13.37 32.28 24.30
N ARG A 17 -12.51 31.51 24.97
CA ARG A 17 -12.40 30.06 24.80
C ARG A 17 -12.68 29.36 26.12
N LEU A 18 -13.65 28.46 26.08
CA LEU A 18 -14.00 27.57 27.17
C LEU A 18 -13.21 26.26 27.02
N ILE A 19 -12.44 25.90 28.04
CA ILE A 19 -11.63 24.69 28.05
C ILE A 19 -12.15 23.74 29.12
N TYR A 20 -12.48 22.53 28.67
CA TYR A 20 -12.98 21.45 29.51
C TYR A 20 -11.86 20.43 29.75
N ALA A 21 -11.38 20.36 30.99
CA ALA A 21 -10.31 19.45 31.36
C ALA A 21 -10.89 18.06 31.68
N LEU A 22 -10.39 17.04 30.98
CA LEU A 22 -10.79 15.66 31.20
C LEU A 22 -9.79 14.93 32.12
N GLU A 23 -10.29 13.95 32.85
CA GLU A 23 -9.45 12.91 33.45
C GLU A 23 -8.72 12.09 32.35
N LYS A 24 -7.75 11.27 32.75
CA LYS A 24 -6.95 10.48 31.81
C LYS A 24 -7.85 9.55 30.99
N VAL A 25 -7.97 9.82 29.70
CA VAL A 25 -8.76 9.03 28.74
C VAL A 25 -7.84 8.49 27.64
N PRO A 26 -7.92 7.19 27.31
CA PRO A 26 -7.14 6.64 26.20
C PRO A 26 -7.59 7.25 24.87
N ALA A 27 -6.63 7.62 24.02
CA ALA A 27 -6.86 8.33 22.76
C ALA A 27 -7.35 7.42 21.60
N THR A 28 -8.33 6.56 21.88
CA THR A 28 -8.97 5.68 20.90
C THR A 28 -9.88 6.46 19.94
N GLN A 29 -10.26 5.84 18.82
CA GLN A 29 -11.18 6.47 17.87
C GLN A 29 -12.57 6.75 18.49
N GLY A 30 -13.01 5.89 19.41
CA GLY A 30 -14.27 6.05 20.13
C GLY A 30 -14.27 7.29 21.04
N SER A 31 -13.23 7.46 21.86
CA SER A 31 -13.11 8.62 22.76
C SER A 31 -12.96 9.94 21.99
N LYS A 32 -12.20 9.95 20.89
CA LYS A 32 -12.08 11.11 20.00
C LYS A 32 -13.42 11.49 19.36
N THR A 33 -14.17 10.50 18.87
CA THR A 33 -15.50 10.74 18.28
C THR A 33 -16.46 11.32 19.30
N LEU A 34 -16.48 10.77 20.52
CA LEU A 34 -17.32 11.23 21.61
C LEU A 34 -16.97 12.66 22.04
N ALA A 35 -15.68 12.96 22.20
CA ALA A 35 -15.21 14.30 22.56
C ALA A 35 -15.53 15.35 21.48
N LYS A 36 -15.42 14.99 20.19
CA LYS A 36 -15.87 15.86 19.08
C LYS A 36 -17.36 16.15 19.17
N ARG A 37 -18.19 15.11 19.34
CA ARG A 37 -19.65 15.27 19.48
C ARG A 37 -20.02 16.17 20.66
N LEU A 38 -19.36 16.02 21.80
CA LEU A 38 -19.52 16.90 22.95
C LEU A 38 -19.17 18.35 22.63
N SER A 39 -18.04 18.60 21.96
CA SER A 39 -17.67 19.95 21.54
C SER A 39 -18.69 20.57 20.58
N THR A 40 -19.25 19.77 19.67
CA THR A 40 -20.32 20.21 18.75
C THR A 40 -21.56 20.63 19.51
N VAL A 41 -22.08 19.77 20.39
CA VAL A 41 -23.29 20.06 21.18
C VAL A 41 -23.11 21.28 22.09
N ILE A 42 -21.94 21.43 22.71
CA ILE A 42 -21.63 22.61 23.53
C ILE A 42 -21.58 23.88 22.66
N GLY A 43 -20.96 23.79 21.47
CA GLY A 43 -20.90 24.90 20.51
C GLY A 43 -22.29 25.32 20.03
N GLU A 44 -23.13 24.36 19.66
CA GLU A 44 -24.53 24.59 19.23
C GLU A 44 -25.35 25.26 20.33
N ARG A 45 -25.21 24.83 21.60
CA ARG A 45 -25.87 25.46 22.75
C ARG A 45 -25.41 26.89 23.02
N LEU A 46 -24.23 27.26 22.52
CA LEU A 46 -23.65 28.60 22.63
C LEU A 46 -23.77 29.40 21.33
N ALA A 47 -24.47 28.90 20.31
CA ALA A 47 -24.55 29.56 19.00
C ALA A 47 -25.11 30.99 19.11
N ASP A 48 -26.10 31.21 19.97
CA ASP A 48 -26.69 32.53 20.24
C ASP A 48 -25.67 33.56 20.79
N TYR A 49 -24.57 33.07 21.37
CA TYR A 49 -23.47 33.87 21.89
C TYR A 49 -22.24 33.90 20.96
N GLY A 50 -22.39 33.42 19.70
CA GLY A 50 -21.29 33.27 18.74
C GLY A 50 -20.37 32.08 19.01
N GLY A 51 -20.83 31.12 19.81
CA GLY A 51 -20.10 29.90 20.14
C GLY A 51 -19.97 28.97 18.94
N SER A 52 -18.79 28.36 18.79
CA SER A 52 -18.55 27.32 17.79
C SER A 52 -17.64 26.23 18.35
N ALA A 53 -17.84 25.01 17.87
CA ALA A 53 -17.04 23.87 18.26
C ALA A 53 -15.61 24.00 17.74
N GLN A 54 -14.63 23.58 18.54
CA GLN A 54 -13.23 23.62 18.17
C GLN A 54 -12.70 22.22 17.88
N PRO A 55 -11.81 22.05 16.89
CA PRO A 55 -11.12 20.79 16.68
C PRO A 55 -10.33 20.36 17.91
N LEU A 56 -10.25 19.04 18.16
CA LEU A 56 -9.47 18.48 19.28
C LEU A 56 -7.95 18.74 19.18
N THR A 57 -7.45 19.07 17.98
CA THR A 57 -6.04 19.34 17.70
C THR A 57 -5.69 20.82 17.86
N THR A 58 -6.61 21.64 18.36
CA THR A 58 -6.40 23.08 18.51
C THR A 58 -5.44 23.37 19.66
N TYR A 59 -4.43 24.18 19.39
CA TYR A 59 -3.47 24.61 20.40
C TYR A 59 -4.07 25.65 21.35
N GLY A 60 -3.76 25.51 22.64
CA GLY A 60 -3.98 26.55 23.66
C GLY A 60 -3.06 27.74 23.42
N ARG A 61 -3.42 28.90 23.96
CA ARG A 61 -2.57 30.10 23.83
C ARG A 61 -1.72 30.28 25.09
N ILE A 62 -0.50 30.80 24.93
CA ILE A 62 0.42 31.00 26.05
C ILE A 62 -0.03 32.20 26.87
N ILE A 63 -0.15 32.01 28.19
CA ILE A 63 -0.57 33.04 29.15
C ILE A 63 0.40 34.23 29.07
N GLY A 64 -0.12 35.46 29.03
CA GLY A 64 0.70 36.67 28.98
C GLY A 64 1.27 37.01 27.61
N SER A 65 1.09 36.17 26.59
CA SER A 65 1.49 36.51 25.22
C SER A 65 0.58 37.59 24.60
N ILE A 66 1.15 38.37 23.69
CA ILE A 66 0.44 39.46 22.99
C ILE A 66 -0.10 38.92 21.66
N ASN A 67 -1.39 39.14 21.40
CA ASN A 67 -1.97 38.83 20.10
C ASN A 67 -1.45 39.82 19.04
N SER A 68 -0.58 39.35 18.14
CA SER A 68 0.05 40.19 17.10
C SER A 68 -0.94 40.95 16.20
N LYS A 69 -2.20 40.49 16.08
CA LYS A 69 -3.24 41.15 15.28
C LYS A 69 -4.05 42.21 16.03
N SER A 70 -4.04 42.21 17.36
CA SER A 70 -4.89 43.12 18.15
C SER A 70 -4.17 43.81 19.30
N GLY A 71 -2.89 43.53 19.54
CA GLY A 71 -2.09 44.10 20.62
C GLY A 71 -2.52 43.72 22.04
N GLN A 72 -3.58 42.91 22.20
CA GLN A 72 -4.12 42.54 23.51
C GLN A 72 -3.37 41.35 24.13
N THR A 73 -3.12 41.45 25.43
CA THR A 73 -2.56 40.36 26.24
C THR A 73 -3.60 39.29 26.52
N ILE A 74 -3.19 38.04 26.38
CA ILE A 74 -4.04 36.88 26.68
C ILE A 74 -4.06 36.63 28.18
N LYS A 75 -5.28 36.60 28.74
CA LYS A 75 -5.52 36.31 30.15
C LYS A 75 -6.22 34.95 30.28
N VAL A 76 -5.94 34.26 31.37
CA VAL A 76 -6.51 32.95 31.66
C VAL A 76 -7.06 32.94 33.08
N MET A 77 -8.29 32.45 33.22
CA MET A 77 -8.96 32.26 34.50
C MET A 77 -9.12 30.77 34.76
N TYR A 78 -8.65 30.34 35.94
CA TYR A 78 -8.83 28.98 36.44
C TYR A 78 -9.97 28.96 37.44
N LEU A 79 -10.99 28.14 37.19
CA LEU A 79 -12.20 28.11 38.02
C LEU A 79 -12.15 27.08 39.16
N ASN A 80 -11.01 26.40 39.35
CA ASN A 80 -10.78 25.35 40.37
C ASN A 80 -11.87 24.26 40.41
N GLU A 81 -12.52 23.99 39.28
CA GLU A 81 -13.53 22.94 39.13
C GLU A 81 -12.86 21.56 38.95
N LYS A 82 -13.50 20.50 39.43
CA LYS A 82 -13.02 19.12 39.25
C LYS A 82 -12.96 18.77 37.76
N LYS A 83 -11.97 17.95 37.37
CA LYS A 83 -11.89 17.41 36.00
C LYS A 83 -13.07 16.49 35.73
N TYR A 84 -13.57 16.53 34.50
CA TYR A 84 -14.65 15.64 34.09
C TYR A 84 -14.14 14.29 33.61
N THR A 85 -14.87 13.21 33.92
CA THR A 85 -14.74 11.97 33.16
C THR A 85 -15.56 12.09 31.87
N LEU A 86 -15.05 11.55 30.75
CA LEU A 86 -15.76 11.61 29.47
C LEU A 86 -17.14 10.94 29.51
N LYS A 87 -17.31 9.90 30.34
CA LYS A 87 -18.59 9.21 30.58
C LYS A 87 -19.62 10.11 31.29
N GLU A 88 -19.16 10.90 32.25
CA GLU A 88 -20.02 11.87 32.94
C GLU A 88 -20.54 12.92 31.95
N LEU A 89 -19.64 13.43 31.09
CA LEU A 89 -20.00 14.39 30.05
C LEU A 89 -21.01 13.81 29.05
N GLN A 90 -20.81 12.55 28.66
CA GLN A 90 -21.73 11.84 27.78
C GLN A 90 -23.12 11.72 28.42
N SER A 91 -23.22 11.20 29.64
CA SER A 91 -24.52 10.89 30.26
C SER A 91 -25.36 12.12 30.58
N LYS A 92 -24.73 13.24 30.95
CA LYS A 92 -25.44 14.45 31.39
C LYS A 92 -25.73 15.44 30.25
N TRP A 93 -24.90 15.47 29.19
CA TRP A 93 -25.00 16.51 28.16
C TRP A 93 -25.25 16.01 26.74
N LEU A 94 -25.18 14.70 26.47
CA LEU A 94 -25.59 14.13 25.18
C LEU A 94 -26.92 13.39 25.31
N GLU A 95 -27.72 13.48 24.25
CA GLU A 95 -28.92 12.67 24.11
C GLU A 95 -28.55 11.19 23.92
N PRO A 96 -29.37 10.27 24.47
CA PRO A 96 -29.19 8.84 24.22
C PRO A 96 -29.24 8.56 22.73
N LEU A 97 -28.52 7.52 22.31
CA LEU A 97 -28.59 7.10 20.91
C LEU A 97 -30.02 6.64 20.57
N PRO A 98 -30.52 6.92 19.35
CA PRO A 98 -31.84 6.46 18.94
C PRO A 98 -31.98 4.93 19.06
N GLN A 99 -33.17 4.46 19.44
CA GLN A 99 -33.44 3.03 19.64
C GLN A 99 -33.17 2.17 18.39
N TRP A 100 -33.29 2.74 17.19
CA TRP A 100 -33.01 2.05 15.93
C TRP A 100 -31.50 1.89 15.63
N TYR A 101 -30.62 2.66 16.28
CA TYR A 101 -29.18 2.71 15.95
C TYR A 101 -28.44 1.38 16.17
N PRO A 102 -28.68 0.62 17.24
CA PRO A 102 -28.08 -0.71 17.43
C PRO A 102 -28.43 -1.67 16.29
N GLU A 103 -29.69 -1.69 15.85
CA GLU A 103 -30.14 -2.54 14.74
C GLU A 103 -29.53 -2.13 13.40
N TRP A 104 -29.46 -0.83 13.13
CA TRP A 104 -28.79 -0.31 11.93
C TRP A 104 -27.32 -0.69 11.90
N LYS A 105 -26.60 -0.53 13.02
CA LYS A 105 -25.17 -0.87 13.13
C LYS A 105 -24.93 -2.37 12.96
N ALA A 106 -25.83 -3.22 13.45
CA ALA A 106 -25.77 -4.66 13.23
C ALA A 106 -25.98 -5.02 11.75
N LYS A 107 -26.90 -4.33 11.04
CA LYS A 107 -27.16 -4.52 9.60
C LYS A 107 -26.04 -3.96 8.72
N SER A 108 -25.48 -2.79 9.04
CA SER A 108 -24.47 -2.09 8.23
C SER A 108 -23.08 -2.73 8.24
N ASN A 109 -22.81 -3.64 9.19
CA ASN A 109 -21.58 -4.44 9.21
C ASN A 109 -21.52 -5.51 8.11
N ARG A 110 -22.58 -5.68 7.32
CA ARG A 110 -22.54 -6.51 6.11
C ARG A 110 -21.79 -5.73 5.02
N LYS A 111 -20.55 -6.13 4.74
CA LYS A 111 -19.77 -5.63 3.59
C LYS A 111 -20.49 -6.00 2.28
N VAL A 112 -21.43 -5.17 1.86
CA VAL A 112 -22.01 -5.23 0.51
C VAL A 112 -21.34 -4.14 -0.29
N ILE A 113 -20.56 -4.53 -1.29
CA ILE A 113 -19.90 -3.58 -2.18
C ILE A 113 -20.92 -3.15 -3.22
N ASN A 114 -21.10 -1.84 -3.32
CA ASN A 114 -21.91 -1.25 -4.37
C ASN A 114 -20.99 -1.01 -5.58
N LEU A 115 -21.14 -1.84 -6.62
CA LEU A 115 -20.35 -1.76 -7.86
C LEU A 115 -20.68 -0.51 -8.70
N SER A 116 -21.73 0.26 -8.40
CA SER A 116 -22.21 1.31 -9.31
C SER A 116 -21.45 2.63 -9.28
N ARG A 117 -20.46 2.82 -8.40
CA ARG A 117 -20.08 4.18 -7.97
C ARG A 117 -18.78 4.80 -8.49
N ASN A 118 -17.85 4.09 -9.14
CA ASN A 118 -16.64 4.75 -9.68
C ASN A 118 -15.97 3.95 -10.82
N PHE A 119 -15.73 4.57 -11.98
CA PHE A 119 -15.07 3.95 -13.14
C PHE A 119 -13.66 3.41 -12.83
N THR A 120 -12.86 4.12 -12.01
CA THR A 120 -11.53 3.67 -11.57
C THR A 120 -11.57 2.48 -10.61
N THR A 121 -12.63 2.39 -9.80
CA THR A 121 -12.86 1.19 -8.99
C THR A 121 -13.35 0.03 -9.85
N GLN A 122 -14.22 0.30 -10.83
CA GLN A 122 -14.70 -0.70 -11.80
C GLN A 122 -13.53 -1.34 -12.56
N SER A 123 -12.59 -0.55 -13.07
CA SER A 123 -11.43 -1.04 -13.81
C SER A 123 -10.45 -1.84 -12.93
N SER A 124 -10.24 -1.41 -11.68
CA SER A 124 -9.41 -2.14 -10.72
C SER A 124 -10.03 -3.48 -10.32
N PHE A 125 -11.36 -3.53 -10.15
CA PHE A 125 -12.10 -4.77 -9.88
C PHE A 125 -12.12 -5.70 -11.10
N TYR A 126 -12.29 -5.15 -12.31
CA TYR A 126 -12.20 -5.93 -13.55
C TYR A 126 -10.86 -6.64 -13.66
N LYS A 127 -9.75 -5.89 -13.57
CA LYS A 127 -8.41 -6.48 -13.65
C LYS A 127 -8.16 -7.51 -12.55
N TYR A 128 -8.62 -7.23 -11.33
CA TYR A 128 -8.50 -8.16 -10.22
C TYR A 128 -9.22 -9.49 -10.46
N ASN A 129 -10.47 -9.44 -10.95
CA ASN A 129 -11.24 -10.66 -11.23
C ASN A 129 -10.69 -11.40 -12.45
N GLU A 130 -10.24 -10.70 -13.49
CA GLU A 130 -9.57 -11.27 -14.66
C GLU A 130 -8.34 -12.09 -14.25
N LEU A 131 -7.46 -11.54 -13.39
CA LEU A 131 -6.29 -12.26 -12.88
C LEU A 131 -6.68 -13.54 -12.12
N ARG A 132 -7.74 -13.47 -11.32
CA ARG A 132 -8.22 -14.64 -10.56
C ARG A 132 -8.87 -15.71 -11.44
N ILE A 133 -9.61 -15.31 -12.47
CA ILE A 133 -10.14 -16.24 -13.46
C ILE A 133 -8.98 -16.99 -14.11
N ASN A 134 -7.95 -16.28 -14.58
CA ASN A 134 -6.76 -16.88 -15.16
C ASN A 134 -6.05 -17.83 -14.19
N ASP A 135 -5.91 -17.44 -12.92
CA ASP A 135 -5.33 -18.30 -11.89
C ASP A 135 -6.13 -19.59 -11.67
N ILE A 136 -7.47 -19.53 -11.69
CA ILE A 136 -8.32 -20.73 -11.56
C ILE A 136 -8.04 -21.74 -12.68
N TYR A 137 -7.88 -21.27 -13.93
CA TYR A 137 -7.46 -22.13 -15.04
C TYR A 137 -6.03 -22.64 -14.87
N ARG A 138 -5.10 -21.83 -14.35
CA ARG A 138 -3.72 -22.28 -14.05
C ARG A 138 -3.71 -23.38 -12.99
N ILE A 139 -4.50 -23.24 -11.93
CA ILE A 139 -4.64 -24.26 -10.88
C ILE A 139 -5.15 -25.57 -11.48
N GLN A 140 -6.21 -25.54 -12.30
CA GLN A 140 -6.72 -26.74 -12.96
C GLN A 140 -5.64 -27.43 -13.80
N LYS A 141 -4.84 -26.67 -14.56
CA LYS A 141 -3.75 -27.22 -15.38
C LYS A 141 -2.59 -27.80 -14.55
N PHE A 142 -2.25 -27.15 -13.44
CA PHE A 142 -1.14 -27.57 -12.58
C PHE A 142 -1.39 -28.93 -11.92
N TYR A 143 -2.62 -29.19 -11.49
CA TYR A 143 -3.04 -30.51 -10.98
C TYR A 143 -3.38 -31.50 -12.10
N GLU A 144 -2.94 -31.24 -13.34
CA GLU A 144 -3.23 -32.08 -14.51
C GLU A 144 -4.71 -32.43 -14.67
N TYR A 145 -5.59 -31.45 -14.39
CA TYR A 145 -7.03 -31.61 -14.42
C TYR A 145 -7.61 -32.63 -13.40
N ASP A 146 -6.79 -33.13 -12.47
CA ASP A 146 -7.18 -33.98 -11.36
C ASP A 146 -7.38 -33.16 -10.09
N CYS A 147 -8.55 -32.54 -9.98
CA CYS A 147 -8.90 -31.65 -8.86
C CYS A 147 -9.92 -32.31 -7.91
N ASP A 148 -9.83 -33.63 -7.73
CA ASP A 148 -10.70 -34.35 -6.80
C ASP A 148 -10.55 -33.76 -5.37
N GLY A 149 -11.68 -33.49 -4.71
CA GLY A 149 -11.74 -32.79 -3.42
C GLY A 149 -12.04 -31.29 -3.48
N PHE A 150 -11.62 -30.58 -4.53
CA PHE A 150 -11.81 -29.11 -4.63
C PHE A 150 -12.38 -28.60 -5.97
N LYS A 151 -12.62 -29.47 -6.95
CA LYS A 151 -13.23 -29.10 -8.26
C LYS A 151 -14.55 -28.33 -8.16
N ARG A 152 -15.44 -28.73 -7.23
CA ARG A 152 -16.71 -28.02 -6.98
C ARG A 152 -16.47 -26.57 -6.55
N PHE A 153 -15.49 -26.37 -5.68
CA PHE A 153 -15.10 -25.06 -5.21
C PHE A 153 -14.47 -24.21 -6.31
N LEU A 154 -13.63 -24.79 -7.18
CA LEU A 154 -13.07 -24.08 -8.33
C LEU A 154 -14.17 -23.60 -9.30
N CYS A 155 -15.13 -24.46 -9.65
CA CYS A 155 -16.27 -24.07 -10.49
C CYS A 155 -17.09 -22.93 -9.86
N PHE A 156 -17.31 -23.00 -8.54
CA PHE A 156 -17.98 -21.93 -7.79
C PHE A 156 -17.19 -20.61 -7.88
N GLN A 157 -15.88 -20.64 -7.62
CA GLN A 157 -15.04 -19.44 -7.69
C GLN A 157 -15.00 -18.87 -9.11
N LEU A 158 -14.95 -19.72 -10.13
CA LEU A 158 -14.94 -19.30 -11.52
C LEU A 158 -16.23 -18.56 -11.90
N ARG A 159 -17.40 -19.17 -11.68
CA ARG A 159 -18.70 -18.53 -11.96
C ARG A 159 -18.85 -17.22 -11.18
N ASN A 160 -18.46 -17.21 -9.91
CA ASN A 160 -18.49 -16.01 -9.07
C ASN A 160 -17.60 -14.87 -9.63
N HIS A 161 -16.36 -15.18 -10.01
CA HIS A 161 -15.43 -14.17 -10.52
C HIS A 161 -15.78 -13.70 -11.94
N LEU A 162 -16.36 -14.56 -12.78
CA LEU A 162 -16.89 -14.18 -14.09
C LEU A 162 -18.01 -13.14 -13.96
N ILE A 163 -18.99 -13.37 -13.08
CA ILE A 163 -20.07 -12.41 -12.82
C ILE A 163 -19.51 -11.10 -12.25
N LEU A 164 -18.57 -11.18 -11.29
CA LEU A 164 -17.89 -9.99 -10.76
C LEU A 164 -17.06 -9.25 -11.82
N ASN A 165 -16.67 -9.92 -12.91
CA ASN A 165 -15.98 -9.33 -14.06
C ASN A 165 -16.96 -8.74 -15.10
N GLY A 166 -18.26 -8.74 -14.82
CA GLY A 166 -19.29 -8.19 -15.71
C GLY A 166 -19.80 -9.15 -16.78
N VAL A 167 -19.44 -10.44 -16.70
CA VAL A 167 -19.99 -11.47 -17.61
C VAL A 167 -21.45 -11.74 -17.26
N SER A 168 -22.29 -11.97 -18.27
CA SER A 168 -23.71 -12.29 -18.08
C SER A 168 -23.87 -13.60 -17.28
N HIS A 169 -25.00 -13.76 -16.59
CA HIS A 169 -25.24 -14.98 -15.80
C HIS A 169 -25.23 -16.26 -16.65
N GLU A 170 -25.79 -16.20 -17.85
CA GLU A 170 -25.85 -17.36 -18.76
C GLU A 170 -24.45 -17.69 -19.31
N ASP A 171 -23.68 -16.68 -19.74
CA ASP A 171 -22.32 -16.91 -20.24
C ASP A 171 -21.39 -17.41 -19.13
N ALA A 172 -21.52 -16.87 -17.91
CA ALA A 172 -20.73 -17.32 -16.76
C ALA A 172 -21.05 -18.77 -16.37
N LYS A 173 -22.32 -19.18 -16.50
CA LYS A 173 -22.76 -20.57 -16.34
C LYS A 173 -22.15 -21.46 -17.43
N ASN A 174 -22.25 -21.07 -18.70
CA ASN A 174 -21.72 -21.86 -19.82
C ASN A 174 -20.20 -22.05 -19.71
N GLN A 175 -19.45 -20.99 -19.45
CA GLN A 175 -18.00 -21.07 -19.22
C GLN A 175 -17.63 -21.94 -18.02
N MET A 176 -18.41 -21.89 -16.94
CA MET A 176 -18.20 -22.78 -15.78
C MET A 176 -18.46 -24.25 -16.14
N LEU A 177 -19.48 -24.54 -16.96
CA LEU A 177 -19.77 -25.89 -17.43
C LEU A 177 -18.67 -26.43 -18.35
N GLU A 178 -18.16 -25.62 -19.27
CA GLU A 178 -16.98 -25.95 -20.10
C GLU A 178 -15.76 -26.23 -19.23
N PHE A 179 -15.48 -25.36 -18.25
CA PHE A 179 -14.40 -25.57 -17.29
C PHE A 179 -14.54 -26.89 -16.53
N ASN A 180 -15.76 -27.25 -16.11
CA ASN A 180 -16.02 -28.53 -15.44
C ASN A 180 -15.79 -29.74 -16.35
N GLN A 181 -16.04 -29.63 -17.65
CA GLN A 181 -15.79 -30.72 -18.61
C GLN A 181 -14.30 -31.02 -18.78
N ASN A 182 -13.42 -30.06 -18.50
CA ASN A 182 -11.98 -30.25 -18.62
C ASN A 182 -11.38 -31.13 -17.50
N PHE A 183 -12.09 -31.38 -16.39
CA PHE A 183 -11.56 -32.25 -15.33
C PHE A 183 -11.45 -33.69 -15.81
N LYS A 184 -10.46 -34.46 -15.29
CA LYS A 184 -10.36 -35.91 -15.53
C LYS A 184 -11.66 -36.65 -15.17
N LYS A 185 -12.34 -36.19 -14.12
CA LYS A 185 -13.66 -36.67 -13.68
C LYS A 185 -14.62 -35.49 -13.52
N PRO A 186 -15.33 -35.07 -14.57
CA PRO A 186 -16.28 -33.97 -14.51
C PRO A 186 -17.40 -34.23 -13.49
N LEU A 187 -17.87 -33.17 -12.83
CA LEU A 187 -19.09 -33.26 -12.02
C LEU A 187 -20.33 -33.33 -12.93
N ASN A 188 -21.40 -33.94 -12.45
CA ASN A 188 -22.69 -33.90 -13.15
C ASN A 188 -23.15 -32.44 -13.32
N TRP A 189 -23.44 -32.05 -14.56
CA TRP A 189 -23.76 -30.67 -14.93
C TRP A 189 -24.92 -30.08 -14.11
N ARG A 190 -25.96 -30.88 -13.80
CA ARG A 190 -27.12 -30.42 -13.02
C ARG A 190 -26.75 -30.10 -11.58
N VAL A 191 -25.87 -30.93 -11.00
CA VAL A 191 -25.41 -30.77 -9.62
C VAL A 191 -24.52 -29.54 -9.51
N ILE A 192 -23.59 -29.34 -10.44
CA ILE A 192 -22.69 -28.18 -10.37
C ILE A 192 -23.40 -26.87 -10.74
N GLU A 193 -24.36 -26.89 -11.67
CA GLU A 193 -25.21 -25.73 -11.94
C GLU A 193 -25.93 -25.30 -10.68
N SER A 194 -26.63 -26.23 -10.02
CA SER A 194 -27.38 -25.98 -8.79
C SER A 194 -26.49 -25.43 -7.67
N ASP A 195 -25.34 -26.07 -7.42
CA ASP A 195 -24.44 -25.71 -6.33
C ASP A 195 -23.78 -24.34 -6.51
N THR A 196 -23.61 -23.90 -7.76
CA THR A 196 -23.01 -22.61 -8.07
C THR A 196 -24.06 -21.51 -8.29
N ARG A 197 -25.34 -21.84 -8.49
CA ARG A 197 -26.41 -20.88 -8.82
C ARG A 197 -26.58 -19.75 -7.82
N ASN A 198 -26.22 -19.95 -6.56
CA ASN A 198 -26.32 -18.91 -5.52
C ASN A 198 -25.58 -17.62 -5.91
N VAL A 199 -24.51 -17.73 -6.71
CA VAL A 199 -23.67 -16.60 -7.13
C VAL A 199 -24.38 -15.60 -8.03
N GLU A 200 -25.51 -15.98 -8.64
CA GLU A 200 -26.37 -15.05 -9.40
C GLU A 200 -27.11 -14.07 -8.48
N ARG A 201 -27.47 -14.52 -7.27
CA ARG A 201 -28.17 -13.69 -6.28
C ARG A 201 -27.21 -12.90 -5.42
N LYS A 202 -26.04 -13.47 -5.14
CA LYS A 202 -25.05 -12.89 -4.23
C LYS A 202 -23.64 -13.28 -4.65
N GLN A 203 -22.82 -12.28 -4.92
CA GLN A 203 -21.40 -12.50 -5.20
C GLN A 203 -20.56 -12.47 -3.91
N TYR A 204 -19.47 -13.21 -3.91
CA TYR A 204 -18.62 -13.44 -2.76
C TYR A 204 -17.21 -12.93 -3.01
N GLN A 205 -16.65 -12.22 -2.03
CA GLN A 205 -15.26 -11.78 -2.07
C GLN A 205 -14.40 -12.64 -1.15
N TYR A 206 -13.96 -13.78 -1.68
CA TYR A 206 -13.06 -14.66 -0.96
C TYR A 206 -11.66 -14.04 -0.87
N ARG A 207 -11.12 -14.03 0.36
CA ARG A 207 -9.70 -13.71 0.58
C ARG A 207 -8.84 -14.76 -0.12
N SER A 208 -7.72 -14.34 -0.72
CA SER A 208 -6.82 -15.25 -1.42
C SER A 208 -6.36 -16.39 -0.51
N GLU A 209 -6.06 -16.09 0.76
CA GLU A 209 -5.65 -17.10 1.74
C GLU A 209 -6.76 -18.13 2.00
N THR A 210 -8.03 -17.74 1.94
CA THR A 210 -9.14 -18.68 2.10
C THR A 210 -9.24 -19.62 0.90
N ILE A 211 -8.98 -19.13 -0.31
CA ILE A 211 -8.99 -19.97 -1.52
C ILE A 211 -7.83 -20.96 -1.47
N LEU A 212 -6.62 -20.48 -1.22
CA LEU A 212 -5.41 -21.31 -1.13
C LEU A 212 -5.56 -22.41 -0.07
N ASN A 213 -6.01 -22.04 1.13
CA ASN A 213 -6.22 -23.01 2.23
C ASN A 213 -7.30 -24.05 1.91
N PHE A 214 -8.36 -23.67 1.19
CA PHE A 214 -9.42 -24.62 0.83
C PHE A 214 -8.92 -25.65 -0.20
N ILE A 215 -8.11 -25.21 -1.16
CA ILE A 215 -7.51 -26.09 -2.17
C ILE A 215 -6.40 -26.94 -1.54
N GLY A 216 -5.73 -26.43 -0.51
CA GLY A 216 -4.59 -27.10 0.13
C GLY A 216 -3.25 -26.79 -0.54
N ILE A 217 -3.14 -25.65 -1.24
CA ILE A 217 -1.91 -25.22 -1.90
C ILE A 217 -0.87 -24.83 -0.83
N SER A 218 0.26 -25.52 -0.83
CA SER A 218 1.44 -25.21 -0.02
C SER A 218 2.20 -23.97 -0.52
N GLU A 219 3.09 -23.42 0.30
CA GLU A 219 3.91 -22.27 -0.11
C GLU A 219 4.84 -22.60 -1.30
N GLU A 220 5.31 -23.84 -1.38
CA GLU A 220 6.15 -24.32 -2.48
C GLU A 220 5.34 -24.43 -3.78
N GLU A 221 4.16 -25.04 -3.72
CA GLU A 221 3.25 -25.11 -4.86
C GLU A 221 2.82 -23.72 -5.33
N GLU A 222 2.57 -22.77 -4.42
CA GLU A 222 2.20 -21.40 -4.76
C GLU A 222 3.29 -20.71 -5.61
N ILE A 223 4.56 -20.91 -5.27
CA ILE A 223 5.70 -20.37 -6.02
C ILE A 223 5.77 -21.00 -7.41
N LEU A 224 5.56 -22.32 -7.52
CA LEU A 224 5.59 -23.05 -8.80
C LEU A 224 4.42 -22.68 -9.72
N LEU A 225 3.21 -22.59 -9.16
CA LEU A 225 1.99 -22.18 -9.84
C LEU A 225 2.10 -20.78 -10.45
N ASN A 226 2.89 -19.90 -9.81
CA ASN A 226 3.10 -18.53 -10.22
C ASN A 226 1.77 -17.78 -10.47
N LEU A 227 0.84 -17.88 -9.53
CA LEU A 227 -0.46 -17.20 -9.56
C LEU A 227 -0.27 -15.68 -9.50
N GLU A 228 -1.22 -14.90 -10.03
CA GLU A 228 -1.11 -13.43 -10.08
C GLU A 228 -2.15 -12.71 -9.20
N GLY A 229 -3.38 -13.22 -9.14
CA GLY A 229 -4.49 -12.69 -8.35
C GLY A 229 -4.78 -13.44 -7.04
N ILE A 230 -4.56 -14.75 -6.99
CA ILE A 230 -4.77 -15.61 -5.80
C ILE A 230 -3.43 -15.83 -5.11
N LEU A 231 -2.99 -14.81 -4.38
CA LEU A 231 -1.71 -14.79 -3.68
C LEU A 231 -1.84 -14.74 -2.16
N SER A 232 -1.00 -15.51 -1.48
CA SER A 232 -0.76 -15.40 -0.06
C SER A 232 0.01 -14.11 0.25
N LYS A 233 -0.07 -13.68 1.51
CA LYS A 233 0.70 -12.53 1.98
C LYS A 233 2.20 -12.77 1.92
N ASN A 234 2.64 -14.01 2.10
CA ASN A 234 4.05 -14.38 2.10
C ASN A 234 4.62 -14.25 0.70
N GLU A 235 3.95 -14.83 -0.31
CA GLU A 235 4.39 -14.75 -1.70
C GLU A 235 4.33 -13.32 -2.24
N TYR A 236 3.27 -12.56 -1.91
CA TYR A 236 3.19 -11.15 -2.25
C TYR A 236 4.41 -10.35 -1.73
N LYS A 237 4.76 -10.55 -0.45
CA LYS A 237 5.92 -9.89 0.16
C LYS A 237 7.22 -10.33 -0.50
N ARG A 238 7.39 -11.63 -0.80
CA ARG A 238 8.58 -12.15 -1.48
C ARG A 238 8.78 -11.48 -2.84
N ARG A 239 7.74 -11.42 -3.67
CA ARG A 239 7.76 -10.74 -4.98
C ARG A 239 8.08 -9.26 -4.84
N GLN A 240 7.46 -8.58 -3.89
CA GLN A 240 7.71 -7.17 -3.61
C GLN A 240 9.17 -6.91 -3.21
N GLN A 241 9.77 -7.77 -2.36
CA GLN A 241 11.17 -7.66 -1.98
C GLN A 241 12.12 -7.85 -3.18
N ILE A 242 11.83 -8.81 -4.06
CA ILE A 242 12.61 -9.04 -5.28
C ILE A 242 12.54 -7.80 -6.19
N SER A 243 11.33 -7.30 -6.45
CA SER A 243 11.11 -6.09 -7.25
C SER A 243 11.85 -4.89 -6.67
N ASN A 244 11.74 -4.67 -5.35
CA ASN A 244 12.44 -3.59 -4.65
C ASN A 244 13.97 -3.71 -4.79
N LYS A 245 14.53 -4.92 -4.66
CA LYS A 245 15.98 -5.16 -4.88
C LYS A 245 16.38 -4.84 -6.33
N VAL A 246 15.57 -5.20 -7.32
CA VAL A 246 15.83 -4.89 -8.72
C VAL A 246 15.78 -3.39 -8.97
N CYS A 247 14.73 -2.71 -8.51
CA CYS A 247 14.58 -1.26 -8.62
C CYS A 247 15.72 -0.52 -7.92
N GLN A 248 16.08 -0.94 -6.70
CA GLN A 248 17.21 -0.37 -5.97
C GLN A 248 18.53 -0.54 -6.74
N LYS A 249 18.80 -1.74 -7.28
CA LYS A 249 19.98 -1.97 -8.13
C LYS A 249 19.98 -1.08 -9.38
N LYS A 250 18.83 -0.84 -10.02
CA LYS A 250 18.71 0.05 -11.18
C LYS A 250 19.00 1.52 -10.82
N ARG A 251 18.55 2.00 -9.66
CA ARG A 251 18.79 3.41 -9.22
C ARG A 251 20.28 3.78 -9.11
N TYR A 252 21.14 2.81 -8.83
CA TYR A 252 22.58 3.03 -8.70
C TYR A 252 23.36 2.76 -9.98
N ARG A 253 22.68 2.47 -11.10
CA ARG A 253 23.30 2.14 -12.37
C ARG A 253 22.93 3.16 -13.43
N ASN A 254 23.88 3.49 -14.30
CA ASN A 254 23.67 4.34 -15.47
C ASN A 254 23.05 3.53 -16.63
N GLU A 255 22.84 4.19 -17.78
CA GLU A 255 22.28 3.58 -18.99
C GLU A 255 23.06 2.33 -19.45
N ASN A 256 24.38 2.33 -19.25
CA ASN A 256 25.27 1.21 -19.54
C ASN A 256 25.25 0.12 -18.45
N ASN A 257 24.31 0.16 -17.51
CA ASN A 257 24.17 -0.78 -16.40
C ASN A 257 25.41 -0.81 -15.48
N LEU A 258 26.17 0.29 -15.41
CA LEU A 258 27.36 0.48 -14.59
C LEU A 258 27.06 1.34 -13.35
N THR A 259 27.63 0.95 -12.22
CA THR A 259 27.64 1.79 -11.01
C THR A 259 28.57 2.99 -11.17
N LYS A 260 28.40 4.03 -10.36
CA LYS A 260 29.30 5.21 -10.35
C LYS A 260 30.78 4.83 -10.23
N THR A 261 31.08 3.85 -9.38
CA THR A 261 32.45 3.34 -9.20
C THR A 261 32.95 2.56 -10.41
N GLU A 262 32.08 1.83 -11.10
CA GLU A 262 32.42 1.13 -12.33
C GLU A 262 32.65 2.13 -13.47
N GLN A 263 31.78 3.14 -13.63
CA GLN A 263 31.94 4.19 -14.62
C GLN A 263 33.27 4.95 -14.46
N LYS A 264 33.60 5.40 -13.24
CA LYS A 264 34.90 6.04 -12.96
C LYS A 264 36.09 5.14 -13.31
N ARG A 265 35.94 3.83 -13.12
CA ARG A 265 36.96 2.83 -13.45
C ARG A 265 37.10 2.66 -14.96
N LEU A 266 35.99 2.67 -15.70
CA LEU A 266 35.98 2.66 -17.16
C LEU A 266 36.69 3.90 -17.71
N GLU A 267 36.34 5.10 -17.25
CA GLU A 267 36.97 6.37 -17.65
C GLU A 267 38.48 6.36 -17.38
N GLU A 268 38.89 5.88 -16.20
CA GLU A 268 40.30 5.74 -15.83
C GLU A 268 41.04 4.76 -16.74
N PHE A 269 40.45 3.59 -17.04
CA PHE A 269 41.05 2.59 -17.92
C PHE A 269 41.12 3.06 -19.37
N THR A 270 40.12 3.77 -19.85
CA THR A 270 40.13 4.41 -21.18
C THR A 270 41.31 5.37 -21.29
N LYS A 271 41.47 6.26 -20.31
CA LYS A 271 42.58 7.23 -20.29
C LYS A 271 43.95 6.57 -20.24
N ILE A 272 44.11 5.52 -19.41
CA ILE A 272 45.37 4.76 -19.35
C ILE A 272 45.66 4.11 -20.71
N ALA A 273 44.66 3.49 -21.34
CA ALA A 273 44.83 2.82 -22.62
C ALA A 273 45.17 3.81 -23.76
N GLU A 274 44.59 5.01 -23.75
CA GLU A 274 44.95 6.10 -24.69
C GLU A 274 46.41 6.53 -24.52
N LEU A 275 46.86 6.79 -23.29
CA LEU A 275 48.25 7.18 -23.01
C LEU A 275 49.24 6.07 -23.35
N GLU A 276 48.88 4.81 -23.09
CA GLU A 276 49.71 3.65 -23.46
C GLU A 276 49.82 3.49 -24.98
N LEU A 277 48.75 3.78 -25.74
CA LEU A 277 48.77 3.78 -27.20
C LEU A 277 49.56 4.96 -27.78
N GLN A 278 49.68 6.07 -27.06
CA GLN A 278 50.58 7.19 -27.38
C GLN A 278 52.06 6.87 -27.10
N GLY A 279 52.37 5.68 -26.58
CA GLY A 279 53.74 5.21 -26.33
C GLY A 279 54.30 5.56 -24.95
N LEU A 280 53.48 6.09 -24.04
CA LEU A 280 53.91 6.38 -22.67
C LEU A 280 54.09 5.09 -21.86
N SER A 281 55.17 5.02 -21.08
CA SER A 281 55.39 3.91 -20.14
C SER A 281 54.43 4.00 -18.94
N LEU A 282 54.10 2.86 -18.34
CA LEU A 282 53.24 2.80 -17.15
C LEU A 282 53.73 3.69 -15.98
N ARG A 283 55.05 3.89 -15.84
CA ARG A 283 55.61 4.80 -14.82
C ARG A 283 55.30 6.27 -15.13
N GLN A 284 55.38 6.67 -16.40
CA GLN A 284 55.03 8.03 -16.82
C GLN A 284 53.53 8.28 -16.67
N ILE A 285 52.69 7.31 -17.08
CA ILE A 285 51.23 7.36 -16.93
C ILE A 285 50.84 7.47 -15.45
N ALA A 286 51.47 6.68 -14.57
CA ALA A 286 51.22 6.74 -13.14
C ALA A 286 51.55 8.12 -12.56
N LYS A 287 52.68 8.72 -12.98
CA LYS A 287 53.09 10.07 -12.57
C LYS A 287 52.09 11.13 -13.04
N GLU A 288 51.64 11.06 -14.28
CA GLU A 288 50.69 12.01 -14.87
C GLU A 288 49.29 11.91 -14.23
N LEU A 289 48.88 10.70 -13.84
CA LEU A 289 47.61 10.49 -13.12
C LEU A 289 47.72 10.72 -11.60
N GLY A 290 48.91 11.05 -11.08
CA GLY A 290 49.16 11.24 -9.65
C GLY A 290 48.94 9.96 -8.82
N LYS A 291 49.32 8.79 -9.36
CA LYS A 291 49.10 7.48 -8.73
C LYS A 291 50.39 6.70 -8.55
N ASP A 292 50.34 5.73 -7.64
CA ASP A 292 51.40 4.74 -7.50
C ASP A 292 51.40 3.75 -8.69
N ALA A 293 52.57 3.56 -9.29
CA ALA A 293 52.76 2.68 -10.45
C ALA A 293 52.46 1.21 -10.11
N THR A 294 52.78 0.77 -8.89
CA THR A 294 52.54 -0.61 -8.43
C THR A 294 51.05 -0.87 -8.27
N GLY A 295 50.34 0.06 -7.62
CA GLY A 295 48.88 0.04 -7.49
C GLY A 295 48.17 0.07 -8.84
N LEU A 296 48.67 0.86 -9.80
CA LEU A 296 48.13 0.93 -11.15
C LEU A 296 48.25 -0.41 -11.90
N SER A 297 49.45 -1.02 -11.86
CA SER A 297 49.71 -2.33 -12.49
C SER A 297 48.81 -3.43 -11.91
N ARG A 298 48.70 -3.53 -10.58
CA ARG A 298 47.79 -4.48 -9.92
C ARG A 298 46.34 -4.27 -10.34
N LYS A 299 45.92 -3.01 -10.48
CA LYS A 299 44.54 -2.66 -10.85
C LYS A 299 44.23 -3.02 -12.30
N ILE A 300 45.18 -2.84 -13.21
CA ILE A 300 45.06 -3.24 -14.63
C ILE A 300 44.98 -4.76 -14.77
N ASN A 301 45.80 -5.49 -14.01
CA ASN A 301 45.89 -6.94 -14.08
C ASN A 301 44.74 -7.67 -13.36
N LYS A 302 43.91 -6.96 -12.60
CA LYS A 302 42.76 -7.53 -11.92
C LYS A 302 41.61 -7.76 -12.90
N GLU A 303 41.02 -8.96 -12.88
CA GLU A 303 39.78 -9.23 -13.62
C GLU A 303 38.56 -8.64 -12.92
N TYR A 304 37.91 -7.69 -13.59
CA TYR A 304 36.60 -7.19 -13.19
C TYR A 304 35.54 -7.75 -14.15
N ASN A 305 34.44 -8.28 -13.61
CA ASN A 305 33.39 -8.95 -14.40
C ASN A 305 32.79 -8.12 -15.55
N LYS A 306 32.79 -6.78 -15.46
CA LYS A 306 32.18 -5.90 -16.48
C LYS A 306 33.15 -4.96 -17.19
N ILE A 307 34.37 -4.78 -16.67
CA ILE A 307 35.30 -3.74 -17.12
C ILE A 307 36.70 -4.35 -17.17
N LYS A 308 36.98 -5.07 -18.26
CA LYS A 308 38.30 -5.67 -18.49
C LYS A 308 39.20 -4.69 -19.25
N TYR A 309 40.38 -4.41 -18.70
CA TYR A 309 41.32 -3.47 -19.31
C TYR A 309 41.74 -3.89 -20.73
N LYS A 310 42.02 -5.19 -20.93
CA LYS A 310 42.42 -5.73 -22.25
C LYS A 310 41.38 -5.44 -23.34
N GLU A 311 40.10 -5.67 -23.05
CA GLU A 311 39.00 -5.42 -23.99
C GLU A 311 38.85 -3.91 -24.31
N ILE A 312 39.04 -3.05 -23.31
CA ILE A 312 38.99 -1.60 -23.48
C ILE A 312 40.14 -1.12 -24.36
N LYS A 313 41.36 -1.60 -24.10
CA LYS A 313 42.55 -1.28 -24.89
C LYS A 313 42.40 -1.70 -26.36
N GLU A 314 41.87 -2.90 -26.61
CA GLU A 314 41.61 -3.37 -27.97
C GLU A 314 40.54 -2.53 -28.69
N LYS A 315 39.46 -2.14 -27.99
CA LYS A 315 38.42 -1.27 -28.55
C LYS A 315 38.97 0.08 -28.96
N ILE A 316 39.80 0.70 -28.12
CA ILE A 316 40.43 2.00 -28.42
C ILE A 316 41.40 1.85 -29.58
N ARG A 317 42.25 0.82 -29.58
CA ARG A 317 43.18 0.55 -30.68
C ARG A 317 42.45 0.45 -32.04
N LYS A 318 41.35 -0.30 -32.10
CA LYS A 318 40.52 -0.41 -33.31
C LYS A 318 39.94 0.93 -33.74
N LYS A 319 39.48 1.75 -32.79
CA LYS A 319 38.93 3.08 -33.08
C LYS A 319 40.00 4.03 -33.67
N THR A 320 41.21 4.02 -33.12
CA THR A 320 42.34 4.83 -33.61
C THR A 320 42.84 4.36 -34.98
N SER A 321 42.77 3.07 -35.28
CA SER A 321 43.12 2.55 -36.62
C SER A 321 42.13 2.96 -37.71
N ILE A 322 40.85 3.16 -37.37
CA ILE A 322 39.80 3.57 -38.32
C ILE A 322 39.82 5.09 -38.58
N SER A 323 40.27 5.91 -37.63
CA SER A 323 40.36 7.37 -37.81
C SER A 323 41.59 7.85 -38.60
N ASN A 324 42.52 6.95 -38.91
CA ASN A 324 43.73 7.23 -39.68
C ASN A 324 43.58 6.84 -41.17
N PHE A 325 42.35 6.57 -41.61
CA PHE A 325 41.92 6.43 -43.01
C PHE A 325 40.88 7.51 -43.31
#